data_AF-A0A9Q5N8D3-F1
#
_entry.id   AF-A0A9Q5N8D3-F1
#
_cell.length_a   1.000
_cell.length_b   1.000
_cell.length_c   1.000
_cell.angle_alpha   90.00
_cell.angle_beta   90.00
_cell.angle_gamma   90.00
#
_symmetry.space_group_name_H-M   'P 1'
#
loop_
_entity.id
_entity.type
_entity.pdbx_description
1 polymer ?
#
loop_
_entity_poly.entity_id
_entity_poly.type
_entity_poly.pdbx_seq_one_letter_code
_entity_poly.pdbx_strand_id
1 'polypeptide(L)'
;MFRAFLLAVCALALAGRVAALQIALGGMTGNLTARQLLQVPSGPYLDQCTSNCSTVNSTIQACSDTDDNCVCTDDVAAGLVQCEQCMFNFLVAQNERAPDPRIGSNPALVAYSAACNTSVGKLFPQAALTIAPTWDGPTDIILNTPATVVVVGFGSVLAGAAIMMLSNI
;
A
#
# COMPACT_ATOMS: atom_id res chain seq x y z
N MET A 1 50.53 5.91 10.02
CA MET A 1 49.72 4.81 10.58
C MET A 1 48.31 5.26 10.99
N PHE A 2 48.13 6.41 11.66
CA PHE A 2 46.80 6.92 12.07
C PHE A 2 45.78 7.17 10.93
N ARG A 3 46.24 7.56 9.73
CA ARG A 3 45.36 7.83 8.56
C ARG A 3 44.71 6.58 7.96
N ALA A 4 45.39 5.43 8.00
CA ALA A 4 44.84 4.17 7.48
C ALA A 4 43.75 3.59 8.41
N PHE A 5 43.90 3.82 9.72
CA PHE A 5 42.93 3.38 10.72
C PHE A 5 41.61 4.16 10.62
N LEU A 6 41.67 5.47 10.37
CA LEU A 6 40.50 6.32 10.15
C LEU A 6 39.71 5.94 8.90
N LEU A 7 40.40 5.58 7.80
CA LEU A 7 39.75 5.11 6.57
C LEU A 7 39.10 3.73 6.75
N ALA A 8 39.74 2.82 7.49
CA ALA A 8 39.17 1.50 7.79
C ALA A 8 37.91 1.62 8.66
N VAL A 9 37.94 2.44 9.71
CA VAL A 9 36.76 2.65 10.59
C VAL A 9 35.60 3.31 9.84
N CYS A 10 35.87 4.29 8.97
CA CYS A 10 34.84 4.86 8.10
C CYS A 10 34.25 3.82 7.12
N ALA A 11 35.09 2.96 6.53
CA ALA A 11 34.61 1.92 5.61
C ALA A 11 33.72 0.88 6.31
N LEU A 12 34.05 0.48 7.54
CA LEU A 12 33.19 -0.42 8.34
C LEU A 12 31.87 0.25 8.79
N ALA A 13 31.89 1.55 9.11
CA ALA A 13 30.68 2.31 9.45
C ALA A 13 29.73 2.50 8.25
N LEU A 14 30.27 2.57 7.02
CA LEU A 14 29.46 2.62 5.79
C LEU A 14 28.98 1.24 5.36
N ALA A 15 29.76 0.17 5.57
CA ALA A 15 29.38 -1.20 5.21
C ALA A 15 28.17 -1.70 6.02
N GLY A 16 28.01 -1.27 7.27
CA GLY A 16 26.83 -1.58 8.09
C GLY A 16 25.51 -1.03 7.55
N ARG A 17 25.54 -0.04 6.64
CA ARG A 17 24.32 0.50 5.99
C ARG A 17 23.88 -0.28 4.75
N VAL A 18 24.69 -1.24 4.27
CA VAL A 18 24.38 -2.03 3.07
C VAL A 18 23.64 -3.32 3.43
N ALA A 19 23.73 -3.78 4.68
CA ALA A 19 23.04 -4.95 5.22
C ALA A 19 21.70 -4.60 5.90
N ALA A 20 21.00 -3.58 5.37
CA ALA A 20 19.65 -3.23 5.79
C ALA A 20 18.68 -3.66 4.69
N LEU A 21 17.53 -4.23 5.08
CA LEU A 21 16.46 -4.69 4.21
C LEU A 21 16.20 -3.72 3.04
N GLN A 22 16.42 -4.19 1.80
CA GLN A 22 16.29 -3.37 0.59
C GLN A 22 14.90 -3.52 -0.02
N ILE A 23 14.10 -2.47 0.08
CA ILE A 23 12.74 -2.40 -0.47
C ILE A 23 12.79 -1.54 -1.74
N ALA A 24 12.52 -2.13 -2.90
CA ALA A 24 12.46 -1.42 -4.18
C ALA A 24 11.00 -1.14 -4.54
N LEU A 25 10.61 0.15 -4.57
CA LEU A 25 9.29 0.57 -5.03
C LEU A 25 9.36 1.16 -6.44
N GLY A 26 8.43 0.77 -7.31
CA GLY A 26 8.28 1.38 -8.63
C GLY A 26 7.93 2.87 -8.52
N GLY A 27 8.72 3.73 -9.16
CA GLY A 27 8.54 5.19 -9.14
C GLY A 27 9.57 5.95 -8.29
N MET A 28 10.45 5.27 -7.57
CA MET A 28 11.60 5.89 -6.88
C MET A 28 12.91 5.25 -7.31
N THR A 29 13.91 6.06 -7.65
CA THR A 29 15.26 5.62 -7.99
C THR A 29 16.10 5.46 -6.72
N GLY A 30 15.92 4.34 -6.01
CA GLY A 30 16.75 3.97 -4.87
C GLY A 30 16.17 2.84 -4.02
N ASN A 31 17.05 2.09 -3.36
CA ASN A 31 16.67 1.07 -2.38
C ASN A 31 16.31 1.77 -1.06
N LEU A 32 15.13 1.46 -0.53
CA LEU A 32 14.62 2.03 0.72
C LEU A 32 14.78 1.03 1.85
N THR A 33 15.21 1.51 3.00
CA THR A 33 15.19 0.74 4.25
C THR A 33 13.76 0.69 4.81
N ALA A 34 13.48 -0.28 5.69
CA ALA A 34 12.18 -0.41 6.35
C ALA A 34 11.73 0.90 7.04
N ARG A 35 12.63 1.63 7.69
CA ARG A 35 12.30 2.95 8.27
C ARG A 35 12.00 4.03 7.24
N GLN A 36 12.71 4.02 6.13
CA GLN A 36 12.42 4.99 5.07
C GLN A 36 11.05 4.71 4.44
N LEU A 37 10.59 3.46 4.45
CA LEU A 37 9.23 3.13 4.03
C LEU A 37 8.18 3.91 4.84
N LEU A 38 8.35 3.98 6.17
CA LEU A 38 7.46 4.71 7.08
C LEU A 38 7.77 6.21 7.22
N GLN A 39 8.88 6.70 6.64
CA GLN A 39 9.15 8.13 6.54
C GLN A 39 8.35 8.74 5.39
N VAL A 40 7.04 8.82 5.59
CA VAL A 40 6.11 9.53 4.72
C VAL A 40 5.94 10.98 5.18
N PRO A 41 5.62 11.92 4.27
CA PRO A 41 5.36 13.31 4.63
C PRO A 41 4.26 13.40 5.69
N SER A 42 4.38 14.35 6.62
CA SER A 42 3.34 14.62 7.61
C SER A 42 2.08 15.16 6.91
N GLY A 43 0.92 14.63 7.28
CA GLY A 43 -0.37 15.06 6.74
C GLY A 43 -1.53 14.49 7.55
N PRO A 44 -2.77 14.88 7.23
CA PRO A 44 -3.95 14.49 8.01
C PRO A 44 -4.21 12.98 8.00
N TYR A 45 -3.74 12.27 6.95
CA TYR A 45 -3.73 10.81 6.88
C TYR A 45 -2.82 10.17 7.94
N LEU A 46 -1.69 10.81 8.26
CA LEU A 46 -0.76 10.31 9.28
C LEU A 46 -1.32 10.58 10.67
N ASP A 47 -1.91 11.76 10.91
CA ASP A 47 -2.49 12.13 12.21
C ASP A 47 -3.60 11.14 12.63
N GLN A 48 -4.49 10.78 11.70
CA GLN A 48 -5.56 9.80 11.95
C GLN A 48 -5.03 8.38 12.16
N CYS A 49 -3.91 8.03 11.53
CA CYS A 49 -3.33 6.69 11.56
C CYS A 49 -2.11 6.55 12.48
N THR A 50 -1.80 7.59 13.26
CA THR A 50 -0.57 7.68 14.07
C THR A 50 -0.48 6.53 15.07
N SER A 51 -1.59 6.12 15.68
CA SER A 51 -1.65 4.97 16.59
C SER A 51 -1.06 3.70 15.96
N ASN A 52 -1.49 3.37 14.75
CA ASN A 52 -1.12 2.13 14.07
C ASN A 52 0.32 2.22 13.54
N CYS A 53 0.67 3.37 12.94
CA CYS A 53 1.97 3.57 12.34
C CYS A 53 3.10 3.79 13.38
N SER A 54 2.81 4.42 14.51
CA SER A 54 3.80 4.64 15.59
C SER A 54 4.21 3.33 16.27
N THR A 55 3.26 2.41 16.47
CA THR A 55 3.53 1.08 17.04
C THR A 55 4.54 0.34 16.18
N VAL A 56 4.29 0.24 14.87
CA VAL A 56 5.20 -0.41 13.91
C VAL A 56 6.55 0.29 13.83
N ASN A 57 6.56 1.62 13.77
CA ASN A 57 7.80 2.39 13.74
C ASN A 57 8.64 2.16 15.00
N SER A 58 8.01 2.03 16.17
CA SER A 58 8.72 1.71 17.42
C SER A 58 9.33 0.30 17.39
N THR A 59 8.62 -0.70 16.85
CA THR A 59 9.12 -2.06 16.69
C THR A 59 10.30 -2.12 15.72
N ILE A 60 10.20 -1.44 14.58
CA ILE A 60 11.30 -1.38 13.60
C ILE A 60 12.51 -0.65 14.18
N GLN A 61 12.30 0.43 14.96
CA GLN A 61 13.38 1.12 15.66
C GLN A 61 14.06 0.23 16.70
N ALA A 62 13.30 -0.58 17.42
CA ALA A 62 13.85 -1.56 18.36
C ALA A 62 14.70 -2.63 17.65
N CYS A 63 14.39 -2.93 16.37
CA CYS A 63 15.15 -3.86 15.53
C CYS A 63 16.44 -3.26 14.93
N SER A 64 16.79 -2.01 15.24
CA SER A 64 18.05 -1.34 14.83
C SER A 64 18.32 -1.26 13.32
N ASP A 65 17.31 -1.45 12.47
CA ASP A 65 17.35 -1.43 10.99
C ASP A 65 18.27 -2.45 10.29
N THR A 66 19.14 -3.11 11.04
CA THR A 66 20.14 -4.06 10.52
C THR A 66 19.79 -5.52 10.79
N ASP A 67 18.78 -5.78 11.63
CA ASP A 67 18.34 -7.14 11.92
C ASP A 67 17.10 -7.50 11.11
N ASP A 68 17.35 -8.08 9.93
CA ASP A 68 16.30 -8.52 9.02
C ASP A 68 15.38 -9.57 9.66
N ASN A 69 15.84 -10.38 10.62
CA ASN A 69 14.99 -11.34 11.32
C ASN A 69 14.01 -10.67 12.27
N CYS A 70 14.42 -9.56 12.89
CA CYS A 70 13.58 -8.77 13.78
C CYS A 70 12.54 -7.96 12.99
N VAL A 71 12.95 -7.38 11.86
CA VAL A 71 12.03 -6.60 11.00
C VAL A 71 11.04 -7.53 10.31
N CYS A 72 11.48 -8.68 9.77
CA CYS A 72 10.63 -9.63 9.05
C CYS A 72 9.88 -10.60 9.98
N THR A 73 9.05 -10.04 10.85
CA THR A 73 8.13 -10.79 11.72
C THR A 73 6.68 -10.62 11.27
N ASP A 74 5.83 -11.59 11.61
CA ASP A 74 4.40 -11.53 11.29
C ASP A 74 3.72 -10.32 11.97
N ASP A 75 4.16 -9.95 13.18
CA ASP A 75 3.65 -8.79 13.91
C ASP A 75 3.98 -7.47 13.20
N VAL A 76 5.22 -7.31 12.71
CA VAL A 76 5.63 -6.12 11.94
C VAL A 76 4.88 -6.07 10.61
N ALA A 77 4.75 -7.21 9.91
CA ALA A 77 4.01 -7.28 8.66
C ALA A 77 2.53 -6.93 8.85
N ALA A 78 1.87 -7.50 9.86
CA ALA A 78 0.47 -7.21 10.18
C ALA A 78 0.26 -5.75 10.60
N GLY A 79 1.15 -5.22 11.43
CA GLY A 79 1.10 -3.80 11.81
C GLY A 79 1.30 -2.88 10.61
N LEU A 80 2.23 -3.20 9.70
CA LEU A 80 2.47 -2.42 8.48
C LEU A 80 1.22 -2.40 7.60
N VAL A 81 0.58 -3.55 7.40
CA VAL A 81 -0.72 -3.64 6.69
C VAL A 81 -1.78 -2.79 7.37
N GLN A 82 -1.90 -2.81 8.71
CA GLN A 82 -2.88 -1.98 9.42
C GLN A 82 -2.61 -0.47 9.31
N CYS A 83 -1.35 -0.06 9.34
CA CYS A 83 -0.94 1.33 9.12
C CYS A 83 -1.32 1.77 7.69
N GLU A 84 -0.90 1.01 6.69
CA GLU A 84 -1.19 1.30 5.28
C GLU A 84 -2.70 1.25 4.98
N GLN A 85 -3.44 0.32 5.58
CA GLN A 85 -4.89 0.21 5.42
C GLN A 85 -5.61 1.43 5.98
N CYS A 86 -5.18 1.94 7.13
CA CYS A 86 -5.73 3.14 7.71
C CYS A 86 -5.52 4.35 6.78
N MET A 87 -4.30 4.51 6.26
CA MET A 87 -3.97 5.60 5.32
C MET A 87 -4.76 5.49 4.02
N PHE A 88 -4.86 4.28 3.47
CA PHE A 88 -5.65 4.01 2.27
C PHE A 88 -7.13 4.35 2.49
N ASN A 89 -7.72 3.89 3.60
CA ASN A 89 -9.11 4.20 3.94
C ASN A 89 -9.34 5.71 4.08
N PHE A 90 -8.39 6.45 4.66
CA PHE A 90 -8.48 7.91 4.77
C PHE A 90 -8.46 8.58 3.38
N LEU A 91 -7.51 8.21 2.52
CA LEU A 91 -7.41 8.77 1.17
C LEU A 91 -8.67 8.50 0.34
N VAL A 92 -9.21 7.30 0.45
CA VAL A 92 -10.45 6.91 -0.24
C VAL A 92 -11.66 7.68 0.31
N ALA A 93 -11.77 7.86 1.63
CA ALA A 93 -12.84 8.63 2.24
C ALA A 93 -12.83 10.12 1.82
N GLN A 94 -11.64 10.69 1.63
CA GLN A 94 -11.48 12.07 1.15
C GLN A 94 -11.51 12.19 -0.39
N ASN A 95 -11.52 11.06 -1.10
CA ASN A 95 -11.35 11.01 -2.55
C ASN A 95 -10.09 11.79 -3.03
N GLU A 96 -9.01 11.68 -2.26
CA GLU A 96 -7.74 12.34 -2.53
C GLU A 96 -6.74 11.37 -3.14
N ARG A 97 -5.93 11.87 -4.08
CA ARG A 97 -4.82 11.09 -4.63
C ARG A 97 -3.69 11.03 -3.59
N ALA A 98 -3.08 9.85 -3.45
CA ALA A 98 -1.91 9.68 -2.60
C ALA A 98 -0.81 10.68 -3.00
N PRO A 99 -0.34 11.55 -2.09
CA PRO A 99 0.69 12.55 -2.39
C PRO A 99 2.08 11.91 -2.55
N ASP A 100 2.28 10.72 -1.98
CA ASP A 100 3.50 9.93 -2.08
C ASP A 100 3.15 8.47 -2.46
N PRO A 101 3.92 7.81 -3.35
CA PRO A 101 3.67 6.42 -3.77
C PRO A 101 3.80 5.37 -2.66
N ARG A 102 4.28 5.74 -1.47
CA ARG A 102 4.37 4.86 -0.28
C ARG A 102 3.06 4.80 0.51
N ILE A 103 2.24 5.85 0.47
CA ILE A 103 1.06 5.99 1.32
C ILE A 103 -0.10 5.15 0.77
N GLY A 104 -0.61 4.21 1.55
CA GLY A 104 -1.72 3.34 1.17
C GLY A 104 -1.35 2.45 -0.02
N SER A 105 -0.12 1.94 -0.06
CA SER A 105 0.47 1.37 -1.27
C SER A 105 0.64 -0.15 -1.21
N ASN A 106 -0.16 -0.87 -1.99
CA ASN A 106 0.03 -2.30 -2.20
C ASN A 106 1.43 -2.66 -2.76
N PRO A 107 1.97 -1.90 -3.74
CA PRO A 107 3.35 -2.10 -4.18
C PRO A 107 4.39 -2.00 -3.06
N ALA A 108 4.19 -1.12 -2.08
CA ALA A 108 5.09 -0.99 -0.92
C ALA A 108 5.09 -2.27 -0.06
N LEU A 109 3.90 -2.82 0.22
CA LEU A 109 3.73 -4.05 0.99
C LEU A 109 4.31 -5.28 0.25
N VAL A 110 4.10 -5.36 -1.06
CA VAL A 110 4.70 -6.42 -1.91
C VAL A 110 6.22 -6.32 -1.91
N ALA A 111 6.77 -5.12 -2.03
CA ALA A 111 8.22 -4.91 -1.99
C ALA A 111 8.81 -5.27 -0.63
N TYR A 112 8.13 -4.96 0.48
CA TYR A 112 8.52 -5.39 1.83
C TYR A 112 8.53 -6.93 1.95
N SER A 113 7.47 -7.59 1.50
CA SER A 113 7.37 -9.06 1.51
C SER A 113 8.47 -9.73 0.68
N ALA A 114 8.76 -9.17 -0.51
CA ALA A 114 9.84 -9.66 -1.37
C ALA A 114 11.23 -9.46 -0.74
N ALA A 115 11.46 -8.32 -0.08
CA ALA A 115 12.71 -8.05 0.60
C ALA A 115 12.94 -9.01 1.78
N CYS A 116 11.89 -9.29 2.56
CA CYS A 116 11.94 -10.27 3.65
C CYS A 116 12.17 -11.69 3.15
N ASN A 117 11.57 -12.06 2.02
CA ASN A 117 11.81 -13.37 1.43
C ASN A 117 13.27 -13.52 0.96
N THR A 118 13.84 -12.44 0.42
CA THR A 118 15.24 -12.44 -0.04
C THR A 118 16.22 -12.52 1.12
N SER A 119 15.93 -11.83 2.23
CA SER A 119 16.89 -11.68 3.33
C SER A 119 16.81 -12.80 4.37
N VAL A 120 15.60 -13.28 4.67
CA VAL A 120 15.35 -14.29 5.71
C VAL A 120 14.49 -15.48 5.25
N GLY A 121 14.10 -15.55 3.98
CA GLY A 121 13.31 -16.66 3.44
C GLY A 121 11.86 -16.70 3.91
N LYS A 122 11.33 -15.58 4.43
CA LYS A 122 9.93 -15.46 4.86
C LYS A 122 9.09 -14.73 3.82
N LEU A 123 7.98 -15.36 3.44
CA LEU A 123 7.00 -14.77 2.53
C LEU A 123 5.75 -14.37 3.33
N PHE A 124 5.28 -13.15 3.14
CA PHE A 124 4.04 -12.66 3.73
C PHE A 124 2.97 -12.52 2.63
N PRO A 125 2.19 -13.58 2.35
CA PRO A 125 1.17 -13.55 1.30
C PRO A 125 -0.04 -12.66 1.65
N GLN A 126 -0.16 -12.23 2.90
CA GLN A 126 -1.28 -11.40 3.40
C GLN A 126 -0.95 -9.90 3.44
N ALA A 127 0.19 -9.48 2.91
CA ALA A 127 0.58 -8.07 2.84
C ALA A 127 -0.14 -7.37 1.68
N ALA A 128 -1.47 -7.36 1.71
CA ALA A 128 -2.31 -6.71 0.72
C ALA A 128 -3.42 -5.91 1.41
N LEU A 129 -3.63 -4.69 0.91
CA LEU A 129 -4.71 -3.81 1.31
C LEU A 129 -6.04 -4.38 0.82
N THR A 130 -7.03 -4.35 1.71
CA THR A 130 -8.41 -4.66 1.38
C THR A 130 -9.12 -3.42 0.88
N ILE A 131 -10.23 -3.65 0.17
CA ILE A 131 -11.11 -2.57 -0.29
C ILE A 131 -11.61 -1.78 0.94
N ALA A 132 -11.51 -0.45 0.87
CA ALA A 132 -12.02 0.41 1.92
C ALA A 132 -13.54 0.23 2.07
N PRO A 133 -14.07 0.17 3.30
CA PRO A 133 -15.47 -0.21 3.57
C PRO A 133 -16.52 0.74 2.98
N THR A 134 -16.12 1.92 2.51
CA THR A 134 -16.98 2.95 1.91
C THR A 134 -16.70 3.19 0.43
N TRP A 135 -15.93 2.31 -0.22
CA TRP A 135 -15.58 2.45 -1.63
C TRP A 135 -16.47 1.60 -2.52
N ASP A 136 -17.40 2.24 -3.24
CA ASP A 136 -18.27 1.58 -4.22
C ASP A 136 -17.62 1.45 -5.63
N GLY A 137 -16.29 1.54 -5.70
CA GLY A 137 -15.53 1.34 -6.93
C GLY A 137 -15.44 2.57 -7.85
N PRO A 138 -14.65 2.49 -8.94
CA PRO A 138 -14.44 3.59 -9.88
C PRO A 138 -15.67 3.86 -10.76
N THR A 139 -16.58 2.89 -10.82
CA THR A 139 -17.88 2.99 -11.48
C THR A 139 -18.92 2.50 -10.50
N ASP A 140 -19.15 3.25 -9.43
CA ASP A 140 -20.47 3.18 -8.85
C ASP A 140 -21.40 3.82 -9.88
N ILE A 141 -21.89 2.99 -10.80
CA ILE A 141 -23.04 3.34 -11.61
C ILE A 141 -24.19 3.33 -10.62
N ILE A 142 -24.27 4.42 -9.83
CA ILE A 142 -25.51 4.84 -9.19
C ILE A 142 -26.42 5.20 -10.36
N LEU A 143 -26.98 4.16 -10.97
CA LEU A 143 -28.04 4.28 -11.93
C LEU A 143 -29.18 4.85 -11.11
N ASN A 144 -29.31 6.18 -11.14
CA ASN A 144 -30.39 6.84 -10.45
C ASN A 144 -31.66 6.08 -10.85
N THR A 145 -32.49 5.72 -9.86
CA THR A 145 -33.70 4.92 -10.08
C THR A 145 -34.52 5.45 -11.25
N PRO A 146 -34.72 6.78 -11.41
CA PRO A 146 -35.32 7.35 -12.61
C PRO A 146 -34.63 6.98 -13.94
N ALA A 147 -33.30 7.07 -14.04
CA ALA A 147 -32.54 6.77 -15.25
C ALA A 147 -32.66 5.29 -15.63
N THR A 148 -32.64 4.40 -14.62
CA THR A 148 -32.87 2.96 -14.81
C THR A 148 -34.25 2.68 -15.39
N VAL A 149 -35.28 3.31 -14.82
CA VAL A 149 -36.67 3.16 -15.27
C VAL A 149 -36.84 3.64 -16.70
N VAL A 150 -36.20 4.75 -17.07
CA VAL A 150 -36.25 5.27 -18.44
C VAL A 150 -35.61 4.28 -19.42
N VAL A 151 -34.39 3.82 -19.16
CA VAL A 151 -33.67 2.92 -20.08
C VAL A 151 -34.38 1.57 -20.21
N VAL A 152 -34.81 0.96 -19.10
CA VAL A 152 -35.56 -0.31 -19.12
C VAL A 152 -36.93 -0.13 -19.77
N GLY A 153 -37.61 0.99 -19.50
CA GLY A 153 -38.90 1.33 -20.09
C GLY A 153 -38.83 1.41 -21.60
N PHE A 154 -37.96 2.26 -22.15
CA PHE A 154 -37.80 2.39 -23.60
C PHE A 154 -37.30 1.09 -24.25
N GLY A 155 -36.38 0.38 -23.60
CA GLY A 155 -35.91 -0.93 -24.07
C GLY A 155 -37.04 -1.96 -24.17
N SER A 156 -37.93 -2.02 -23.17
CA SER A 156 -39.05 -2.96 -23.17
C SER A 156 -40.09 -2.65 -24.23
N VAL A 157 -40.39 -1.36 -24.49
CA VAL A 157 -41.32 -0.93 -25.54
C VAL A 157 -40.75 -1.25 -26.92
N LEU A 158 -39.47 -0.95 -27.16
CA LEU A 158 -38.82 -1.25 -28.45
C LEU A 158 -38.73 -2.76 -28.71
N ALA A 159 -38.36 -3.55 -27.68
CA ALA A 159 -38.32 -5.00 -27.78
C ALA A 159 -39.72 -5.60 -28.03
N GLY A 160 -40.73 -5.10 -27.31
CA GLY A 160 -42.13 -5.52 -27.51
C GLY A 160 -42.64 -5.21 -28.91
N ALA A 161 -42.35 -4.00 -29.42
CA ALA A 161 -42.70 -3.62 -30.79
C ALA A 161 -42.00 -4.50 -31.84
N ALA A 162 -40.72 -4.82 -31.64
CA ALA A 162 -39.98 -5.71 -32.52
C ALA A 162 -40.55 -7.14 -32.55
N ILE A 163 -40.92 -7.70 -31.38
CA ILE A 163 -41.53 -9.03 -31.28
C ILE A 163 -42.90 -9.07 -31.98
N MET A 164 -43.72 -8.02 -31.82
CA MET A 164 -45.03 -7.92 -32.47
C MET A 164 -44.92 -7.82 -33.99
N MET A 165 -43.89 -7.13 -34.50
CA MET A 165 -43.59 -7.09 -35.93
C MET A 165 -43.10 -8.46 -36.43
N LEU A 166 -42.20 -9.12 -35.72
CA LEU A 166 -41.69 -10.46 -36.05
C LEU A 166 -42.74 -11.57 -35.98
N SER A 167 -43.81 -11.38 -35.21
CA SER A 167 -44.90 -12.36 -35.08
C SER A 167 -45.99 -12.19 -36.14
N ASN A 168 -45.89 -11.16 -36.99
CA ASN A 168 -46.83 -10.88 -38.10
C ASN A 168 -46.19 -11.01 -39.49
N ILE A 169 -44.95 -11.50 -39.56
CA ILE A 169 -44.30 -11.99 -40.78
C ILE A 169 -44.36 -13.52 -40.78
#